data_AF-A0A8J8E9N5-F1
#
_entry.id   AF-A0A8J8E9N5-F1
#
_cell.length_a   1.000
_cell.length_b   1.000
_cell.length_c   1.000
_cell.angle_alpha   90.00
_cell.angle_beta   90.00
_cell.angle_gamma   90.00
#
_symmetry.space_group_name_H-M   'P 1'
#
loop_
_entity.id
_entity.type
_entity.pdbx_description
1 polymer ?
#
loop_
_entity_poly.entity_id
_entity_poly.type
_entity_poly.pdbx_seq_one_letter_code
_entity_poly.pdbx_strand_id
1 'polypeptide(L)' 'MTALSLWSIRAVFKALKGFGFIESSQRTVFKAMELIEKYAMLPNDALILATCIEHGFALATLDEDFFEPAKKEKVELIS' A
#
# COMPACT_ATOMS: atom_id res chain seq x y z
N MET A 1 1.17 25.27 11.00
CA MET A 1 2.11 24.12 10.95
C MET A 1 3.22 24.38 11.94
N THR A 2 3.22 23.71 13.11
CA THR A 2 4.18 23.93 14.20
C THR A 2 5.34 22.95 14.10
N ALA A 3 6.53 23.32 14.60
CA ALA A 3 7.77 22.54 14.54
C ALA A 3 7.68 21.09 15.09
N LEU A 4 6.65 20.76 15.86
CA LEU A 4 6.37 19.40 16.33
C LEU A 4 6.06 18.43 15.16
N SER A 5 5.36 18.88 14.11
CA SER A 5 5.06 18.03 12.94
C SER A 5 6.31 17.70 12.13
N LEU A 6 7.30 18.61 12.11
CA LEU A 6 8.57 18.43 11.43
C LEU A 6 9.51 17.44 12.16
N TRP A 7 9.44 17.36 13.48
CA TRP A 7 10.16 16.33 14.24
C TRP A 7 9.60 14.93 13.97
N SER A 8 8.28 14.82 13.87
CA SER A 8 7.59 13.55 13.56
C SER A 8 7.96 13.02 12.17
N ILE A 9 7.91 13.87 11.13
CA ILE A 9 8.19 13.41 9.76
C ILE A 9 9.65 12.97 9.58
N ARG A 10 10.62 13.64 10.23
CA ARG A 10 12.04 13.23 10.17
C ARG A 10 12.27 11.85 10.80
N ALA A 11 11.56 11.53 11.90
CA ALA A 11 11.64 10.22 12.52
C ALA A 11 11.08 9.13 11.58
N VAL A 12 9.95 9.39 10.91
CA VAL A 12 9.38 8.49 9.90
C VAL A 12 10.37 8.23 8.76
N PHE A 13 10.93 9.29 8.15
CA PHE A 13 11.90 9.11 7.06
C PHE A 13 13.18 8.42 7.54
N LYS A 14 13.61 8.59 8.79
CA LYS A 14 14.74 7.85 9.36
C LYS A 14 14.44 6.35 9.44
N ALA A 15 13.23 5.96 9.83
CA ALA A 15 12.81 4.57 9.85
C ALA A 15 12.73 3.98 8.42
N LEU A 16 12.15 4.73 7.47
CA LEU A 16 12.00 4.30 6.08
C LEU A 16 13.33 3.99 5.38
N LYS A 17 14.45 4.59 5.81
CA LYS A 17 15.80 4.27 5.28
C LYS A 17 16.22 2.81 5.49
N GLY A 18 15.59 2.09 6.43
CA GLY A 18 15.85 0.67 6.66
C GLY A 18 15.14 -0.26 5.68
N PHE A 19 14.28 0.27 4.80
CA PHE A 19 13.44 -0.51 3.90
C PHE A 19 13.83 -0.32 2.43
N GLY A 20 13.51 -1.31 1.60
CA GLY A 20 13.56 -1.18 0.15
C GLY A 20 12.34 -0.43 -0.37
N PHE A 21 12.56 0.47 -1.34
CA PHE A 21 11.49 1.13 -2.07
C PHE A 21 11.23 0.38 -3.37
N ILE A 22 9.98 0.08 -3.64
CA ILE A 22 9.55 -0.61 -4.86
C ILE A 22 8.92 0.42 -5.80
N GLU A 23 9.43 0.51 -7.02
CA GLU A 23 8.85 1.33 -8.07
C GLU A 23 7.64 0.62 -8.70
N SER A 24 6.59 1.38 -9.00
CA SER A 24 5.44 0.84 -9.71
C SER A 24 5.77 0.59 -11.18
N SER A 25 5.50 -0.62 -11.66
CA SER A 25 5.58 -0.94 -13.08
C SER A 25 4.27 -0.58 -13.79
N GLN A 26 4.28 -0.55 -15.13
CA GLN A 26 3.01 -0.40 -15.88
C GLN A 26 2.01 -1.51 -15.53
N ARG A 27 2.50 -2.74 -15.27
CA ARG A 27 1.67 -3.86 -14.85
C ARG A 27 1.00 -3.57 -13.50
N THR A 28 1.74 -3.00 -12.56
CA THR A 28 1.20 -2.60 -11.25
C THR A 28 0.08 -1.57 -11.42
N VAL A 29 0.27 -0.59 -12.31
CA VAL A 29 -0.73 0.45 -12.59
C VAL A 29 -1.99 -0.14 -13.23
N PHE A 30 -1.86 -1.02 -14.22
CA PHE A 30 -3.04 -1.68 -14.81
C PHE A 30 -3.79 -2.53 -13.79
N LYS A 31 -3.07 -3.29 -12.96
CA LYS A 31 -3.70 -4.07 -11.89
C LYS A 31 -4.41 -3.17 -10.88
N ALA A 32 -3.84 -2.01 -10.54
CA ALA A 32 -4.50 -1.04 -9.68
C ALA A 32 -5.81 -0.54 -10.30
N MET A 33 -5.84 -0.23 -11.60
CA MET A 33 -7.08 0.16 -12.29
C MET A 33 -8.17 -0.92 -12.19
N GLU A 34 -7.82 -2.19 -12.41
CA GLU A 34 -8.75 -3.32 -12.25
C GLU A 34 -9.31 -3.39 -10.82
N LEU A 35 -8.46 -3.17 -9.80
CA LEU A 35 -8.88 -3.21 -8.40
C LEU A 35 -9.81 -2.04 -8.04
N ILE A 36 -9.56 -0.85 -8.59
CA ILE A 36 -10.44 0.31 -8.45
C ILE A 36 -11.81 -0.02 -9.02
N GLU A 37 -11.87 -0.54 -10.26
CA GLU A 37 -13.15 -0.88 -10.90
C GLU A 37 -13.90 -1.98 -10.17
N LYS A 38 -13.18 -3.00 -9.68
CA LYS A 38 -13.76 -4.18 -9.04
C LYS A 38 -14.24 -3.94 -7.61
N TYR A 39 -13.54 -3.09 -6.86
CA TYR A 39 -13.74 -2.92 -5.42
C TYR A 39 -14.02 -1.48 -4.99
N ALA A 40 -14.10 -0.53 -5.93
CA ALA A 40 -14.25 0.90 -5.67
C ALA A 40 -13.14 1.47 -4.75
N MET A 41 -11.93 0.90 -4.81
CA MET A 41 -10.79 1.33 -4.00
C MET A 41 -10.30 2.73 -4.39
N LEU A 42 -9.72 3.44 -3.43
CA LEU A 42 -8.99 4.66 -3.73
C LEU A 42 -7.73 4.34 -4.55
N PRO A 43 -7.28 5.24 -5.45
CA PRO A 43 -6.15 4.95 -6.34
C PRO A 43 -4.86 4.54 -5.62
N ASN A 44 -4.54 5.16 -4.49
CA ASN A 44 -3.37 4.81 -3.68
C ASN A 44 -3.48 3.42 -3.07
N ASP A 45 -4.65 3.04 -2.56
CA ASP A 45 -4.86 1.75 -1.91
C ASP A 45 -4.83 0.62 -2.93
N ALA A 46 -5.45 0.84 -4.09
CA ALA A 46 -5.37 -0.07 -5.21
C ALA A 46 -3.91 -0.26 -5.68
N LEU A 47 -3.09 0.80 -5.71
CA LEU A 47 -1.69 0.69 -6.09
C LEU A 47 -0.85 -0.09 -5.06
N ILE A 48 -1.09 0.12 -3.77
CA ILE A 48 -0.46 -0.65 -2.69
C ILE A 48 -0.82 -2.12 -2.83
N LEU A 49 -2.11 -2.45 -2.96
CA LEU A 49 -2.56 -3.83 -3.07
C LEU A 49 -2.08 -4.51 -4.36
N ALA A 50 -2.10 -3.79 -5.49
CA ALA A 50 -1.54 -4.27 -6.76
C ALA A 50 -0.05 -4.61 -6.64
N THR A 51 0.72 -3.79 -5.91
CA THR A 51 2.14 -4.05 -5.65
C THR A 51 2.30 -5.34 -4.84
N CYS A 52 1.50 -5.55 -3.79
CA CYS A 52 1.52 -6.80 -3.02
C CYS A 52 1.21 -8.02 -3.89
N ILE A 53 0.20 -7.93 -4.77
CA ILE A 53 -0.17 -9.01 -5.69
C ILE A 53 0.96 -9.33 -6.68
N GLU A 54 1.58 -8.31 -7.28
CA GLU A 54 2.63 -8.50 -8.29
C GLU A 54 3.88 -9.18 -7.71
N HIS A 55 4.24 -8.85 -6.48
CA HIS A 55 5.45 -9.35 -5.83
C HIS A 55 5.21 -10.52 -4.85
N GLY A 56 3.95 -10.89 -4.60
CA GLY A 56 3.61 -11.93 -3.63
C GLY A 56 3.89 -11.53 -2.17
N PHE A 57 3.75 -10.25 -1.84
CA PHE A 57 3.96 -9.75 -0.48
C PHE A 57 2.69 -9.90 0.37
N ALA A 58 2.89 -10.07 1.68
CA ALA A 58 1.85 -9.77 2.66
C ALA A 58 1.67 -8.25 2.79
N LEU A 59 0.47 -7.81 3.13
CA LEU A 59 0.14 -6.42 3.39
C LEU A 59 -0.02 -6.19 4.89
N ALA A 60 0.89 -5.39 5.46
CA ALA A 60 0.77 -4.90 6.82
C ALA A 60 -0.05 -3.59 6.83
N THR A 61 -1.20 -3.58 7.50
CA THR A 61 -2.09 -2.41 7.50
C THR A 61 -3.00 -2.36 8.72
N LEU A 62 -3.27 -1.15 9.21
CA LEU A 62 -4.32 -0.87 10.21
C LEU A 62 -5.62 -0.38 9.54
N ASP A 63 -5.63 -0.30 8.21
CA ASP A 63 -6.75 0.19 7.43
C ASP A 63 -7.65 -0.99 7.00
N GLU A 64 -8.86 -1.00 7.54
CA GLU A 64 -9.84 -2.07 7.32
C GLU A 64 -10.37 -2.08 5.88
N ASP A 65 -10.24 -0.99 5.12
CA ASP A 65 -10.68 -0.90 3.72
C ASP A 65 -9.94 -1.91 2.81
N PHE A 66 -8.77 -2.39 3.25
CA PHE A 66 -8.02 -3.43 2.54
C PHE A 66 -8.51 -4.86 2.83
N PHE A 67 -9.30 -5.10 3.88
CA PHE A 67 -9.53 -6.46 4.39
C PHE A 67 -10.25 -7.35 3.38
N GLU A 68 -11.37 -6.88 2.85
CA GLU A 68 -12.15 -7.61 1.85
C GLU A 68 -11.41 -7.73 0.49
N PRO A 69 -10.84 -6.65 -0.08
CA PRO A 69 -10.07 -6.74 -1.32
C PRO A 69 -8.86 -7.68 -1.21
N ALA A 70 -8.05 -7.57 -0.16
CA ALA A 70 -6.85 -8.40 0.02
C ALA A 70 -7.21 -9.88 0.17
N LYS A 71 -8.25 -10.19 0.96
CA LYS A 71 -8.75 -11.56 1.11
C LYS A 71 -9.22 -12.16 -0.22
N LYS A 72 -9.97 -11.39 -1.04
CA LYS A 72 -10.47 -11.85 -2.35
C LYS A 72 -9.36 -12.03 -3.38
N GLU A 73 -8.32 -11.19 -3.33
CA GLU A 73 -7.13 -11.31 -4.18
C GLU A 73 -6.06 -12.25 -3.58
N LYS A 74 -6.35 -12.91 -2.45
CA LYS A 74 -5.48 -13.87 -1.75
C LYS A 74 -4.14 -13.29 -1.29
N VAL A 75 -4.14 -12.01 -0.90
CA VAL A 75 -3.03 -11.34 -0.24
C VAL A 75 -3.15 -11.56 1.26
N GLU A 76 -2.07 -12.04 1.89
CA GLU A 76 -1.99 -12.21 3.34
C GLU A 76 -2.02 -10.83 4.03
N LEU A 77 -2.79 -10.71 5.12
CA LEU A 77 -2.90 -9.49 5.91
C LEU A 77 -2.18 -9.65 7.24
N ILE A 78 -1.42 -8.62 7.61
CA ILE A 78 -0.83 -8.47 8.94
C ILE A 78 -1.43 -7.20 9.55
N SER A 79 -2.42 -7.37 10.42
CA SER A 79 -3.17 -6.28 11.04
C SER A 79 -2.88 -6.16 12.53
#